data_AF-A0A833E7H4-F1
#
_entry.id   AF-A0A833E7H4-F1
#
_cell.length_a   1.000
_cell.length_b   1.000
_cell.length_c   1.000
_cell.angle_alpha   90.00
_cell.angle_beta   90.00
_cell.angle_gamma   90.00
#
_symmetry.space_group_name_H-M   'P 1'
#
loop_
_entity.id
_entity.type
_entity.pdbx_description
1 polymer ?
#
loop_
_entity_poly.entity_id
_entity_poly.type
_entity_poly.pdbx_seq_one_letter_code
_entity_poly.pdbx_strand_id
1 'polypeptide(L)'
;MEQVNIGTEGTRARIIETLFSRRYLEVKAGKVEVTKIGYCIAEVLSTFFKELTSVELTRKFEEYINNIRFNRVKRESVLNEAKKTIDKLIENFKKSLYDIGVILSKSLNIIPVNRKCIICDNEAVVDKPALCKYHLLAYEKLIKHYWIWRKAFESLDWINYLKKIIRLKSSCGKWVREVAQAIYERKIDVDLSSIMLNNQ
;
A
#
# COMPACT_ATOMS: atom_id res chain seq x y z
N MET A 1 6.42 -5.66 14.35
CA MET A 1 6.79 -7.09 14.19
C MET A 1 6.55 -7.85 15.49
N GLU A 2 7.10 -7.38 16.62
CA GLU A 2 6.89 -8.01 17.94
C GLU A 2 5.42 -8.16 18.34
N GLN A 3 4.66 -7.06 18.32
CA GLN A 3 3.24 -7.05 18.71
C GLN A 3 2.35 -8.02 17.92
N VAL A 4 2.80 -8.44 16.73
CA VAL A 4 2.07 -9.38 15.86
C VAL A 4 2.68 -10.78 15.84
N ASN A 5 3.70 -11.04 16.67
CA ASN A 5 4.44 -12.31 16.77
C ASN A 5 5.04 -12.77 15.44
N ILE A 6 5.69 -11.86 14.71
CA ILE A 6 6.48 -12.19 13.51
C ILE A 6 7.96 -11.98 13.81
N GLY A 7 8.76 -13.03 13.63
CA GLY A 7 10.20 -13.03 13.87
C GLY A 7 10.56 -13.09 15.36
N THR A 8 11.72 -13.66 15.64
CA THR A 8 12.34 -13.64 16.96
C THR A 8 13.14 -12.36 17.16
N GLU A 9 13.49 -12.03 18.40
CA GLU A 9 14.30 -10.85 18.74
C GLU A 9 15.54 -10.71 17.83
N GLY A 10 16.28 -11.81 17.65
CA GLY A 10 17.48 -11.84 16.80
C GLY A 10 17.23 -11.77 15.30
N THR A 11 16.05 -12.12 14.78
CA THR A 11 15.78 -12.09 13.33
C THR A 11 15.15 -10.80 12.85
N ARG A 12 14.44 -10.07 13.72
CA ARG A 12 13.76 -8.81 13.34
C ARG A 12 14.72 -7.74 12.83
N ALA A 13 15.84 -7.53 13.52
CA ALA A 13 16.86 -6.55 13.12
C ALA A 13 17.39 -6.86 11.71
N ARG A 14 17.73 -8.14 11.46
CA ARG A 14 18.22 -8.60 10.15
C ARG A 14 17.16 -8.50 9.06
N ILE A 15 15.88 -8.73 9.37
CA ILE A 15 14.77 -8.52 8.41
C ILE A 15 14.71 -7.04 8.01
N ILE A 16 14.72 -6.13 8.98
CA ILE A 16 14.68 -4.69 8.72
C ILE A 16 15.88 -4.27 7.86
N GLU A 17 17.09 -4.70 8.23
CA GLU A 17 18.30 -4.45 7.47
C GLU A 17 18.19 -4.97 6.03
N THR A 18 17.62 -6.17 5.83
CA THR A 18 17.39 -6.75 4.50
C THR A 18 16.43 -5.91 3.66
N LEU A 19 15.39 -5.34 4.28
CA LEU A 19 14.44 -4.47 3.57
C LEU A 19 15.12 -3.18 3.08
N PHE A 20 16.07 -2.62 3.84
CA PHE A 20 16.87 -1.48 3.42
C PHE A 20 17.91 -1.86 2.36
N SER A 21 18.69 -2.92 2.57
CA SER A 21 19.76 -3.32 1.66
C SER A 21 19.22 -3.71 0.28
N ARG A 22 18.03 -4.31 0.23
CA ARG A 22 17.30 -4.63 -1.03
C ARG A 22 16.49 -3.47 -1.59
N ARG A 23 16.59 -2.27 -0.99
CA ARG A 23 15.92 -1.04 -1.44
C ARG A 23 14.39 -1.13 -1.47
N TYR A 24 13.77 -1.93 -0.61
CA TYR A 24 12.32 -1.86 -0.39
C TYR A 24 11.94 -0.71 0.53
N LEU A 25 12.84 -0.37 1.46
CA LEU A 25 12.76 0.79 2.35
C LEU A 25 13.96 1.71 2.11
N GLU A 26 13.75 3.00 2.34
CA GLU A 26 14.80 4.02 2.32
C GLU A 26 14.59 5.04 3.44
N VAL A 27 15.63 5.78 3.79
CA VAL A 27 15.52 6.90 4.75
C VAL A 27 15.49 8.20 3.96
N LYS A 28 14.39 8.94 4.08
CA LYS A 28 14.21 10.28 3.50
C LYS A 28 13.88 11.28 4.60
N ALA A 29 14.67 12.35 4.70
CA ALA A 29 14.52 13.39 5.73
C ALA A 29 14.40 12.81 7.16
N GLY A 30 15.21 11.80 7.48
CA GLY A 30 15.22 11.13 8.79
C GLY A 30 14.04 10.20 9.07
N LYS A 31 13.17 9.94 8.08
CA LYS A 31 12.03 9.03 8.20
C LYS A 31 12.19 7.83 7.28
N VAL A 32 11.71 6.67 7.74
CA VAL A 32 11.64 5.46 6.91
C VAL A 32 10.47 5.59 5.94
N GLU A 33 10.76 5.52 4.65
CA GLU A 33 9.77 5.54 3.57
C GLU A 33 9.88 4.25 2.73
N VAL A 34 8.77 3.85 2.12
CA VAL A 34 8.72 2.73 1.18
C VAL A 34 9.10 3.25 -0.20
N THR A 35 10.01 2.55 -0.88
CA THR A 35 10.46 2.92 -2.22
C THR A 35 9.41 2.56 -3.28
N LYS A 36 9.58 3.04 -4.52
CA LYS A 36 8.70 2.67 -5.64
C LYS A 36 8.65 1.15 -5.86
N ILE A 37 9.81 0.48 -5.81
CA ILE A 37 9.88 -0.99 -5.92
C ILE A 37 9.28 -1.68 -4.70
N GLY A 38 9.47 -1.13 -3.49
CA GLY A 38 8.85 -1.64 -2.28
C GLY A 38 7.32 -1.65 -2.36
N TYR A 39 6.72 -0.54 -2.80
CA TYR A 39 5.27 -0.45 -3.01
C TYR A 39 4.79 -1.46 -4.06
N CYS A 40 5.48 -1.53 -5.20
CA CYS A 40 5.13 -2.43 -6.28
C CYS A 40 5.13 -3.90 -5.84
N ILE A 41 6.21 -4.35 -5.18
CA ILE A 41 6.31 -5.72 -4.66
C ILE A 41 5.24 -5.99 -3.60
N ALA A 42 5.03 -5.05 -2.66
CA ALA A 42 4.00 -5.21 -1.65
C ALA A 42 2.59 -5.33 -2.26
N GLU A 43 2.28 -4.54 -3.29
CA GLU A 43 0.99 -4.58 -3.98
C GLU A 43 0.78 -5.90 -4.73
N VAL A 44 1.78 -6.35 -5.48
CA VAL A 44 1.74 -7.65 -6.18
C VAL A 44 1.54 -8.78 -5.19
N LEU A 45 2.32 -8.82 -4.10
CA LEU A 45 2.18 -9.84 -3.08
C LEU A 45 0.79 -9.79 -2.41
N SER A 46 0.28 -8.61 -2.08
CA SER A 46 -1.04 -8.47 -1.46
C SER A 46 -2.20 -8.84 -2.40
N THR A 47 -2.02 -8.69 -3.72
CA THR A 47 -3.06 -8.97 -4.71
C THR A 47 -3.09 -10.45 -5.08
N PHE A 48 -1.92 -11.01 -5.39
CA PHE A 48 -1.80 -12.36 -5.94
C PHE A 48 -1.42 -13.42 -4.90
N PHE A 49 -0.86 -13.01 -3.75
CA PHE A 49 -0.29 -13.91 -2.74
C PHE A 49 -0.76 -13.58 -1.33
N LYS A 50 -2.07 -13.35 -1.16
CA LYS A 50 -2.67 -12.96 0.13
C LYS A 50 -2.25 -13.84 1.29
N GLU A 51 -2.22 -15.15 1.06
CA GLU A 51 -1.85 -16.14 2.07
C GLU A 51 -0.38 -15.99 2.52
N LEU A 52 0.54 -15.72 1.58
CA LEU A 52 1.96 -15.52 1.89
C LEU A 52 2.21 -14.22 2.67
N THR A 53 1.42 -13.18 2.41
CA THR A 53 1.48 -11.92 3.14
C THR A 53 0.72 -11.95 4.47
N SER A 54 0.06 -13.07 4.80
CA SER A 54 -0.75 -13.16 6.02
C SER A 54 0.14 -13.27 7.26
N VAL A 55 -0.24 -12.51 8.28
CA VAL A 55 0.40 -12.56 9.59
C VAL A 55 0.14 -13.92 10.25
N GLU A 56 -1.04 -14.49 9.99
CA GLU A 56 -1.51 -15.76 10.52
C GLU A 56 -0.66 -16.93 10.03
N LEU A 57 -0.42 -17.04 8.72
CA LEU A 57 0.43 -18.09 8.16
C LEU A 57 1.86 -17.97 8.70
N THR A 58 2.38 -16.74 8.76
CA THR A 58 3.72 -16.47 9.29
C THR A 58 3.84 -16.93 10.74
N ARG A 59 2.86 -16.58 11.59
CA ARG A 59 2.81 -16.98 13.00
C ARG A 59 2.69 -18.49 13.17
N LYS A 60 1.89 -19.16 12.34
CA LYS A 60 1.73 -20.62 12.34
C LYS A 60 3.08 -21.33 12.11
N PHE A 61 3.89 -20.84 11.16
CA PHE A 61 5.21 -21.42 10.91
C PHE A 61 6.22 -21.13 12.04
N GLU A 62 6.16 -19.97 12.67
CA GLU A 62 6.97 -19.68 13.88
C GLU A 62 6.62 -20.65 15.03
N GLU A 63 5.33 -20.95 15.21
CA GLU A 63 4.86 -21.92 16.19
C GLU A 63 5.35 -23.35 15.85
N TYR A 64 5.32 -23.74 14.58
CA TYR A 64 5.87 -25.02 14.13
C TYR A 64 7.35 -25.17 14.46
N ILE A 65 8.16 -24.12 14.24
CA ILE A 65 9.58 -24.14 14.59
C ILE A 65 9.78 -24.29 16.10
N ASN A 66 8.98 -23.59 16.91
CA ASN A 66 9.03 -23.73 18.37
C ASN A 66 8.61 -25.14 18.82
N ASN A 67 7.55 -25.70 18.25
CA ASN A 67 7.08 -27.05 18.59
C ASN A 67 8.10 -28.14 18.21
N ILE A 68 8.85 -27.96 17.11
CA ILE A 68 10.00 -28.83 16.79
C ILE A 68 11.09 -28.68 17.86
N ARG A 69 11.44 -27.45 18.25
CA ARG A 69 12.47 -27.18 19.28
C ARG A 69 12.13 -27.81 20.63
N PHE A 70 10.86 -27.84 21.01
CA PHE A 70 10.36 -28.49 22.23
C PHE A 70 9.98 -29.97 22.05
N ASN A 71 10.33 -30.57 20.90
CA ASN A 71 10.06 -31.97 20.57
C ASN A 71 8.57 -32.38 20.65
N ARG A 72 7.66 -31.41 20.43
CA ARG A 72 6.20 -31.61 20.43
C ARG A 72 5.67 -32.10 19.09
N VAL A 73 6.38 -31.80 18.00
CA VAL A 73 6.00 -32.18 16.63
C VAL A 73 7.24 -32.66 15.88
N LYS A 74 7.09 -33.72 15.07
CA LYS A 74 8.18 -34.24 14.23
C LYS A 74 8.48 -33.29 13.06
N ARG A 75 9.78 -33.08 12.80
CA ARG A 75 10.27 -32.24 11.69
C ARG A 75 9.71 -32.67 10.33
N GLU A 76 9.63 -33.97 10.05
CA GLU A 76 9.09 -34.46 8.77
C GLU A 76 7.64 -34.01 8.53
N SER A 77 6.82 -34.00 9.59
CA SER A 77 5.40 -33.59 9.49
C SER A 77 5.29 -32.13 9.05
N VAL A 78 6.04 -31.24 9.71
CA VAL A 78 6.09 -29.81 9.39
C VAL A 78 6.64 -29.58 7.99
N LEU A 79 7.69 -30.30 7.59
CA LEU A 79 8.25 -30.19 6.23
C LEU A 79 7.25 -30.60 5.16
N ASN A 80 6.49 -31.68 5.37
CA ASN A 80 5.49 -32.15 4.42
C ASN A 80 4.33 -31.16 4.28
N GLU A 81 3.90 -30.54 5.38
CA GLU A 81 2.89 -29.48 5.33
C GLU A 81 3.41 -28.22 4.62
N ALA A 82 4.63 -27.79 4.95
CA ALA A 82 5.28 -26.65 4.32
C ALA A 82 5.37 -26.80 2.79
N LYS A 83 5.80 -27.98 2.32
CA LYS A 83 5.85 -28.31 0.89
C LYS A 83 4.47 -28.20 0.25
N LYS A 84 3.46 -28.84 0.84
CA LYS A 84 2.07 -28.77 0.33
C LYS A 84 1.53 -27.34 0.27
N THR A 85 1.84 -26.49 1.26
CA THR A 85 1.46 -25.07 1.24
C THR A 85 2.16 -24.34 0.10
N ILE A 86 3.49 -24.52 -0.04
CA ILE A 86 4.27 -23.88 -1.11
C ILE A 86 3.79 -24.32 -2.49
N ASP A 87 3.51 -25.62 -2.70
CA ASP A 87 3.04 -26.15 -3.97
C ASP A 87 1.73 -25.48 -4.41
N LYS A 88 0.76 -25.34 -3.50
CA LYS A 88 -0.50 -24.62 -3.76
C LYS A 88 -0.26 -23.15 -4.11
N LEU A 89 0.65 -22.48 -3.41
CA LEU A 89 0.99 -21.08 -3.69
C LEU A 89 1.63 -20.91 -5.07
N ILE A 90 2.54 -21.83 -5.45
CA ILE A 90 3.21 -21.82 -6.75
C ILE A 90 2.20 -22.10 -7.88
N GLU A 91 1.29 -23.06 -7.71
CA GLU A 91 0.26 -23.35 -8.70
C GLU A 91 -0.65 -22.14 -8.97
N ASN A 92 -1.06 -21.45 -7.91
CA ASN A 92 -1.85 -20.22 -8.03
C ASN A 92 -1.04 -19.10 -8.69
N PHE A 93 0.23 -18.96 -8.35
CA PHE A 93 1.11 -17.97 -8.95
C PHE A 93 1.29 -18.17 -10.46
N LYS A 94 1.50 -19.42 -10.90
CA LYS A 94 1.71 -19.74 -12.32
C LYS A 94 0.55 -19.28 -13.19
N LYS A 95 -0.69 -19.29 -12.67
CA LYS A 95 -1.89 -18.83 -13.39
C LYS A 95 -1.89 -17.32 -13.68
N SER A 96 -1.16 -16.53 -12.89
CA SER A 96 -1.13 -15.06 -12.98
C SER A 96 0.26 -14.51 -13.32
N LEU A 97 1.21 -15.37 -13.72
CA LEU A 97 2.61 -14.99 -13.94
C LEU A 97 2.76 -13.86 -14.97
N TYR A 98 2.01 -13.95 -16.07
CA TYR A 98 2.03 -12.95 -17.13
C TYR A 98 1.52 -11.59 -16.63
N ASP A 99 0.36 -11.56 -15.97
CA ASP A 99 -0.25 -10.34 -15.45
C ASP A 99 0.65 -9.66 -14.40
N ILE A 100 1.27 -10.46 -13.53
CA ILE A 100 2.25 -9.98 -12.55
C ILE A 100 3.45 -9.34 -13.28
N GLY A 101 3.97 -10.00 -14.32
CA GLY A 101 5.04 -9.46 -15.16
C GLY A 101 4.69 -8.11 -15.78
N VAL A 102 3.47 -7.96 -16.30
CA VAL A 102 2.96 -6.69 -16.86
C VAL A 102 2.88 -5.61 -15.78
N ILE A 103 2.30 -5.92 -14.61
CA ILE A 103 2.16 -4.96 -13.49
C ILE A 103 3.53 -4.48 -13.01
N LEU A 104 4.49 -5.40 -12.81
CA LEU A 104 5.86 -5.07 -12.41
C LEU A 104 6.54 -4.19 -13.47
N SER A 105 6.43 -4.57 -14.74
CA SER A 105 7.07 -3.85 -15.85
C SER A 105 6.53 -2.42 -16.00
N LYS A 106 5.21 -2.24 -15.86
CA LYS A 106 4.57 -0.90 -15.84
C LYS A 106 5.03 -0.08 -14.64
N SER A 107 4.98 -0.65 -13.44
CA SER A 107 5.33 0.03 -12.19
C SER A 107 6.79 0.45 -12.13
N LEU A 108 7.68 -0.33 -12.73
CA LEU A 108 9.12 -0.03 -12.83
C LEU A 108 9.46 0.86 -14.05
N ASN A 109 8.47 1.33 -14.82
CA ASN A 109 8.65 2.12 -16.04
C ASN A 109 9.51 1.40 -17.11
N ILE A 110 9.51 0.07 -17.14
CA ILE A 110 10.18 -0.73 -18.17
C ILE A 110 9.36 -0.71 -19.47
N ILE A 111 8.03 -0.74 -19.33
CA ILE A 111 7.08 -0.58 -20.43
C ILE A 111 6.18 0.64 -20.16
N PRO A 112 5.68 1.32 -21.21
CA PRO A 112 4.77 2.44 -21.04
C PRO A 112 3.43 1.99 -20.43
N VAL A 113 2.82 2.89 -19.66
CA VAL A 113 1.44 2.75 -19.19
C VAL A 113 0.50 3.40 -20.20
N ASN A 114 -0.74 2.92 -20.29
CA ASN A 114 -1.72 3.47 -21.24
C ASN A 114 -2.02 4.94 -20.96
N ARG A 115 -2.13 5.28 -19.67
CA ARG A 115 -2.33 6.65 -19.20
C ARG A 115 -1.67 6.83 -17.84
N LYS A 116 -0.92 7.92 -17.70
CA LYS A 116 -0.32 8.31 -16.41
C LYS A 116 -1.31 9.06 -15.55
N CYS A 117 -1.15 8.92 -14.24
CA CYS A 117 -1.79 9.79 -13.26
C CYS A 117 -1.37 11.24 -13.50
N ILE A 118 -2.30 12.19 -13.34
CA ILE A 118 -2.02 13.64 -13.47
C ILE A 118 -1.09 14.16 -12.37
N ILE A 119 -0.94 13.41 -11.27
CA ILE A 119 -0.12 13.77 -10.11
C ILE A 119 1.21 13.01 -10.07
N CYS A 120 1.30 11.80 -10.62
CA CYS A 120 2.51 10.96 -10.57
C CYS A 120 2.65 10.02 -11.78
N ASP A 121 3.74 9.26 -11.85
CA ASP A 121 4.01 8.36 -12.99
C ASP A 121 3.25 7.03 -13.00
N ASN A 122 2.44 6.74 -11.98
CA ASN A 122 1.69 5.48 -11.92
C ASN A 122 0.55 5.46 -12.95
N GLU A 123 0.15 4.26 -13.37
CA GLU A 123 -0.99 4.07 -14.27
C GLU A 123 -2.29 4.61 -13.65
N ALA A 124 -3.03 5.39 -14.43
CA ALA A 124 -4.35 5.88 -14.05
C ALA A 124 -5.38 4.74 -14.14
N VAL A 125 -6.24 4.63 -13.13
CA VAL A 125 -7.33 3.64 -13.07
C VAL A 125 -8.69 4.24 -13.45
N VAL A 126 -8.76 5.56 -13.55
CA VAL A 126 -9.94 6.33 -13.97
C VAL A 126 -9.53 7.37 -15.00
N ASP A 127 -10.46 7.76 -15.86
CA ASP A 127 -10.16 8.64 -16.99
C ASP A 127 -10.18 10.14 -16.65
N LYS A 128 -11.11 10.56 -15.79
CA LYS A 128 -11.36 11.98 -15.46
C LYS A 128 -11.75 12.13 -13.97
N PRO A 129 -10.94 12.82 -13.16
CA PRO A 129 -9.53 13.14 -13.42
C PRO A 129 -8.69 11.86 -13.56
N ALA A 130 -7.66 11.88 -14.41
CA ALA A 130 -6.78 10.73 -14.60
C ALA A 130 -5.93 10.48 -13.34
N LEU A 131 -6.37 9.55 -12.47
CA LEU A 131 -5.74 9.28 -11.18
C LEU A 131 -5.34 7.81 -11.06
N CYS A 132 -4.16 7.55 -10.47
CA CYS A 132 -3.79 6.21 -10.05
C CYS A 132 -4.61 5.79 -8.81
N LYS A 133 -4.62 4.49 -8.51
CA LYS A 133 -5.35 3.91 -7.36
C LYS A 133 -5.15 4.68 -6.05
N TYR A 134 -3.92 5.11 -5.76
CA TYR A 134 -3.60 5.80 -4.53
C TYR A 134 -4.10 7.25 -4.48
N HIS A 135 -3.94 7.99 -5.58
CA HIS A 135 -4.45 9.35 -5.67
C HIS A 135 -5.98 9.39 -5.78
N LEU A 136 -6.61 8.39 -6.39
CA LEU A 136 -8.07 8.25 -6.41
C LEU A 136 -8.62 8.04 -4.99
N LEU A 137 -8.05 7.10 -4.22
CA LEU A 137 -8.46 6.89 -2.83
C LEU A 137 -8.23 8.15 -1.97
N ALA A 138 -7.13 8.85 -2.21
CA ALA A 138 -6.83 10.10 -1.52
C ALA A 138 -7.82 11.22 -1.88
N TYR A 139 -8.23 11.30 -3.15
CA TYR A 139 -9.23 12.23 -3.65
C TYR A 139 -10.60 12.00 -3.00
N GLU A 140 -11.08 10.76 -3.02
CA GLU A 140 -12.35 10.38 -2.38
C GLU A 140 -12.34 10.71 -0.87
N LYS A 141 -11.25 10.36 -0.18
CA LYS A 141 -11.09 10.67 1.25
C LYS A 141 -11.06 12.17 1.50
N LEU A 142 -10.32 12.94 0.70
CA LEU A 142 -10.20 14.40 0.84
C LEU A 142 -11.57 15.07 0.77
N ILE A 143 -12.37 14.69 -0.22
CA ILE A 143 -13.72 15.21 -0.42
C ILE A 143 -14.65 14.79 0.70
N LYS A 144 -14.65 13.50 1.07
CA LYS A 144 -15.49 13.00 2.16
C LYS A 144 -15.24 13.74 3.48
N HIS A 145 -13.97 14.00 3.80
CA HIS A 145 -13.60 14.67 5.04
C HIS A 145 -13.87 16.17 5.04
N TYR A 146 -13.93 16.83 3.89
CA TYR A 146 -14.29 18.24 3.82
C TYR A 146 -15.65 18.51 4.46
N TRP A 147 -16.63 17.65 4.22
CA TRP A 147 -17.97 17.80 4.78
C TRP A 147 -17.99 17.64 6.31
N ILE A 148 -17.16 16.74 6.83
CA ILE A 148 -16.99 16.56 8.27
C ILE A 148 -16.38 17.84 8.88
N TRP A 149 -15.36 18.39 8.24
CA TRP A 149 -14.70 19.61 8.70
C TRP A 149 -15.61 20.83 8.58
N ARG A 150 -16.37 20.96 7.49
CA ARG A 150 -17.33 22.06 7.32
C ARG A 150 -18.43 22.05 8.36
N LYS A 151 -18.87 20.88 8.84
CA LYS A 151 -19.82 20.78 9.97
C LYS A 151 -19.19 21.17 11.30
N ALA A 152 -17.90 20.88 11.49
CA ALA A 152 -17.18 21.17 12.73
C ALA A 152 -16.66 22.62 12.82
N PHE A 153 -16.46 23.29 11.69
CA PHE A 153 -15.97 24.67 11.60
C PHE A 153 -17.04 25.56 10.93
N GLU A 154 -17.58 26.53 11.66
CA GLU A 154 -18.70 27.39 11.21
C GLU A 154 -18.50 28.09 9.85
N SER A 155 -17.25 28.33 9.43
CA SER A 155 -16.93 29.13 8.23
C SER A 155 -15.79 28.58 7.37
N LEU A 156 -15.59 27.25 7.34
CA LEU A 156 -14.53 26.66 6.50
C LEU A 156 -15.00 26.44 5.05
N ASP A 157 -14.56 27.31 4.15
CA ASP A 157 -14.73 27.09 2.70
C ASP A 157 -13.72 26.07 2.12
N TRP A 158 -13.97 25.65 0.88
CA TRP A 158 -13.18 24.63 0.19
C TRP A 158 -11.71 25.03 0.03
N ILE A 159 -11.43 26.29 -0.34
CA ILE A 159 -10.07 26.75 -0.59
C ILE A 159 -9.27 26.77 0.72
N ASN A 160 -9.88 27.25 1.79
CA ASN A 160 -9.29 27.29 3.12
C ASN A 160 -9.10 25.88 3.69
N TYR A 161 -10.01 24.95 3.42
CA TYR A 161 -9.83 23.54 3.73
C TYR A 161 -8.59 22.96 3.01
N LEU A 162 -8.48 23.14 1.69
CA LEU A 162 -7.32 22.66 0.93
C LEU A 162 -6.01 23.25 1.46
N LYS A 163 -5.96 24.57 1.71
CA LYS A 163 -4.80 25.25 2.31
C LYS A 163 -4.42 24.65 3.66
N LYS A 164 -5.40 24.34 4.53
CA LYS A 164 -5.14 23.67 5.81
C LYS A 164 -4.53 22.28 5.58
N ILE A 165 -5.12 21.47 4.72
CA ILE A 165 -4.62 20.12 4.40
C ILE A 165 -3.18 20.15 3.88
N ILE A 166 -2.87 21.03 2.93
CA ILE A 166 -1.54 21.18 2.35
C ILE A 166 -0.48 21.50 3.43
N ARG A 167 -0.84 22.34 4.42
CA ARG A 167 0.07 22.73 5.51
C ARG A 167 0.32 21.64 6.55
N LEU A 168 -0.57 20.64 6.67
CA LEU A 168 -0.48 19.55 7.66
C LEU A 168 0.54 18.47 7.26
N LYS A 169 1.83 18.83 7.17
CA LYS A 169 2.90 17.94 6.66
C LYS A 169 3.09 16.62 7.44
N SER A 170 2.87 16.63 8.76
CA SER A 170 3.10 15.49 9.66
C SER A 170 1.84 14.65 9.93
N SER A 171 0.66 15.28 9.95
CA SER A 171 -0.60 14.62 10.33
C SER A 171 -1.45 14.21 9.13
N CYS A 172 -1.12 14.66 7.92
CA CYS A 172 -1.84 14.32 6.69
C CYS A 172 -0.97 13.50 5.74
N GLY A 173 -1.53 12.38 5.26
CA GLY A 173 -0.88 11.47 4.33
C GLY A 173 -0.42 12.18 3.04
N LYS A 174 0.74 11.78 2.53
CA LYS A 174 1.39 12.39 1.36
C LYS A 174 0.45 12.52 0.15
N TRP A 175 -0.23 11.44 -0.24
CA TRP A 175 -1.14 11.45 -1.39
C TRP A 175 -2.33 12.40 -1.22
N VAL A 176 -2.88 12.52 -0.01
CA VAL A 176 -3.98 13.47 0.27
C VAL A 176 -3.51 14.91 0.10
N ARG A 177 -2.30 15.23 0.56
CA ARG A 177 -1.69 16.55 0.36
C ARG A 177 -1.39 16.84 -1.11
N GLU A 178 -0.90 15.84 -1.85
CA GLU A 178 -0.64 15.98 -3.29
C GLU A 178 -1.93 16.21 -4.08
N VAL A 179 -3.01 15.49 -3.77
CA VAL A 179 -4.33 15.74 -4.37
C VAL A 179 -4.85 17.12 -4.00
N ALA A 180 -4.76 17.50 -2.73
CA ALA A 180 -5.20 18.83 -2.29
C ALA A 180 -4.44 19.96 -3.01
N GLN A 181 -3.12 19.78 -3.20
CA GLN A 181 -2.28 20.70 -3.97
C GLN A 181 -2.71 20.76 -5.44
N ALA A 182 -2.93 19.60 -6.09
CA ALA A 182 -3.36 19.55 -7.49
C ALA A 182 -4.71 20.23 -7.72
N ILE A 183 -5.66 20.08 -6.80
CA ILE A 183 -6.96 20.78 -6.87
C ILE A 183 -6.77 22.29 -6.64
N TYR A 184 -5.96 22.67 -5.64
CA TYR A 184 -5.67 24.07 -5.35
C TYR A 184 -5.00 24.80 -6.54
N GLU A 185 -4.14 24.11 -7.28
CA GLU A 185 -3.49 24.58 -8.51
C GLU A 185 -4.38 24.48 -9.76
N ARG A 186 -5.65 24.07 -9.63
CA ARG A 186 -6.59 23.88 -10.74
C ARG A 186 -6.14 22.87 -11.80
N LYS A 187 -5.31 21.89 -11.42
CA LYS A 187 -4.99 20.73 -12.27
C LYS A 187 -6.11 19.70 -12.28
N ILE A 188 -6.91 19.67 -11.21
CA ILE A 188 -8.08 18.81 -11.05
C ILE A 188 -9.27 19.70 -10.75
N ASP A 189 -10.26 19.69 -11.64
CA ASP A 189 -11.54 20.34 -11.39
C ASP A 189 -12.41 19.44 -10.51
N VAL A 190 -12.93 20.04 -9.44
CA VAL A 190 -13.84 19.37 -8.51
C VAL A 190 -15.18 20.07 -8.59
N ASP A 191 -16.15 19.37 -9.14
CA ASP A 191 -17.53 19.80 -9.02
C ASP A 191 -18.07 19.37 -7.65
N LEU A 192 -18.09 20.31 -6.71
CA LEU A 192 -18.63 20.05 -5.38
C LEU A 192 -20.16 19.88 -5.38
N SER A 193 -20.86 20.31 -6.44
CA SER A 193 -22.33 20.26 -6.50
C SER A 193 -22.87 18.86 -6.77
N SER A 194 -22.28 18.11 -7.70
CA SER A 194 -22.63 16.71 -7.98
C SER A 194 -22.36 15.76 -6.80
N ILE A 195 -21.43 16.11 -5.92
CA ILE A 195 -21.05 15.30 -4.76
C ILE A 195 -22.03 15.48 -3.58
N MET A 196 -22.79 16.58 -3.54
CA MET A 196 -23.81 16.84 -2.50
C MET A 196 -25.00 15.87 -2.57
N LEU A 197 -25.34 15.37 -3.76
CA LEU A 197 -26.49 14.49 -3.98
C LEU A 197 -26.30 13.06 -3.45
N ASN A 198 -25.04 12.61 -3.27
CA ASN A 198 -24.72 11.24 -2.88
C ASN A 198 -24.42 11.06 -1.37
N ASN A 199 -24.52 12.13 -0.57
CA ASN A 199 -24.27 12.09 0.89
C ASN A 199 -25.45 12.63 1.73
N GLN A 200 -26.64 12.73 1.12
CA GLN A 200 -27.93 12.78 1.81
C GLN A 200 -28.46 11.36 2.00
#